data_AF-A0A2V8KBB8-F1
#
_entry.id   AF-A0A2V8KBB8-F1
#
_cell.length_a   1.000
_cell.length_b   1.000
_cell.length_c   1.000
_cell.angle_alpha   90.00
_cell.angle_beta   90.00
_cell.angle_gamma   90.00
#
_symmetry.space_group_name_H-M   'P 1'
#
loop_
_entity.id
_entity.type
_entity.pdbx_description
1 polymer ?
#
loop_
_entity_poly.entity_id
_entity_poly.type
_entity_poly.pdbx_seq_one_letter_code
_entity_poly.pdbx_strand_id
1 'polypeptide(L)' 'MFRPGDRVRVRWLVQSDCLGLTGTVLDVQPSVFLGRDVQWCRVDFGGRQRRVLSIDLVRVYERSGTLTTAA' A
#
# COMPACT_ATOMS: atom_id res chain seq x y z
N MET A 1 6.95 -7.47 2.63
CA MET A 1 5.62 -8.06 2.32
C MET A 1 4.56 -7.31 3.08
N PHE A 2 3.48 -6.92 2.40
CA PHE A 2 2.33 -6.27 3.01
C PHE A 2 1.45 -7.29 3.74
N ARG A 3 0.60 -6.81 4.64
CA ARG A 3 -0.37 -7.63 5.38
C ARG A 3 -1.72 -6.92 5.44
N PRO A 4 -2.84 -7.64 5.57
CA PRO A 4 -4.13 -7.04 5.88
C PRO A 4 -4.03 -6.11 7.10
N GLY A 5 -4.61 -4.93 7.02
CA GLY A 5 -4.51 -3.86 8.01
C GLY A 5 -3.35 -2.88 7.80
N ASP A 6 -2.36 -3.20 6.95
CA ASP A 6 -1.29 -2.25 6.62
C ASP A 6 -1.88 -1.01 5.93
N ARG A 7 -1.49 0.17 6.40
CA ARG A 7 -1.79 1.43 5.72
C ARG A 7 -0.75 1.67 4.64
N VAL A 8 -1.21 1.88 3.41
CA VAL A 8 -0.36 1.96 2.22
C VAL A 8 -0.72 3.15 1.36
N ARG A 9 0.27 3.68 0.65
CA ARG A 9 0.11 4.71 -0.37
C ARG A 9 0.57 4.17 -1.72
N VAL A 10 -0.15 4.52 -2.78
CA VAL A 10 0.28 4.21 -4.15
C VAL A 10 1.42 5.15 -4.55
N ARG A 11 2.57 4.58 -4.90
CA ARG A 11 3.78 5.30 -5.32
C ARG A 11 3.90 5.42 -6.84
N TRP A 12 3.37 4.46 -7.62
CA TRP A 12 3.63 4.36 -9.06
C TRP A 12 2.39 4.24 -9.95
N LEU A 13 2.60 4.57 -11.23
CA LEU A 13 1.64 4.94 -12.28
C LEU A 13 0.80 3.82 -12.89
N VAL A 14 0.94 2.56 -12.47
CA VAL A 14 0.24 1.44 -13.14
C VAL A 14 -1.30 1.62 -13.10
N GLN A 15 -1.81 2.37 -12.10
CA GLN A 15 -3.17 2.88 -12.08
C GLN A 15 -3.15 4.38 -11.75
N SER A 16 -2.97 5.24 -12.77
CA SER A 16 -2.94 6.71 -12.64
C SER A 16 -4.06 7.28 -11.76
N ASP A 17 -5.25 6.67 -11.79
CA ASP A 17 -6.42 7.11 -11.03
C ASP A 17 -6.25 6.97 -9.51
N CYS A 18 -5.27 6.17 -9.06
CA CYS A 18 -5.03 5.88 -7.65
C CYS A 18 -3.70 6.43 -7.14
N LEU A 19 -2.93 7.14 -7.99
CA LEU A 19 -1.62 7.67 -7.62
C LEU A 19 -1.74 8.64 -6.43
N GLY A 20 -0.90 8.45 -5.42
CA GLY A 20 -0.91 9.28 -4.21
C GLY A 20 -2.03 8.98 -3.22
N LEU A 21 -3.02 8.14 -3.57
CA LEU A 21 -4.06 7.73 -2.63
C LEU A 21 -3.48 6.87 -1.52
N THR A 22 -4.01 7.07 -0.31
CA THR A 22 -3.71 6.25 0.87
C THR A 22 -4.90 5.37 1.18
N GLY A 23 -4.65 4.11 1.48
CA GLY A 23 -5.69 3.13 1.77
C GLY A 23 -5.21 2.06 2.73
N THR A 24 -6.09 1.11 3.01
CA THR A 24 -5.83 0.00 3.92
C THR A 24 -5.84 -1.31 3.14
N VAL A 25 -4.82 -2.13 3.34
CA VAL A 25 -4.77 -3.47 2.73
C VAL A 25 -5.85 -4.34 3.37
N LEU A 26 -6.72 -4.91 2.55
CA LEU A 26 -7.76 -5.86 2.94
C LEU A 26 -7.30 -7.31 2.80
N ASP A 27 -6.56 -7.61 1.73
CA ASP A 27 -6.12 -8.97 1.39
C ASP A 27 -4.81 -8.94 0.62
N VAL A 28 -4.01 -10.00 0.74
CA VAL A 28 -2.72 -10.15 0.05
C VAL A 28 -2.64 -11.52 -0.58
N GLN A 29 -2.48 -11.56 -1.90
CA GLN A 29 -2.41 -12.77 -2.69
C GLN A 29 -1.05 -12.85 -3.40
N PRO A 30 -0.39 -14.01 -3.44
CA PRO A 30 0.85 -14.16 -4.19
C PRO A 30 0.61 -13.96 -5.69
N SER A 31 1.53 -13.31 -6.39
CA SER A 31 1.50 -13.26 -7.85
C SER A 31 2.15 -14.52 -8.42
N VAL A 32 1.38 -15.33 -9.15
CA VAL A 32 1.89 -16.55 -9.80
C VAL A 32 2.76 -16.21 -11.02
N PHE A 33 2.58 -15.02 -11.61
CA PHE A 33 3.19 -14.62 -12.88
C PHE A 33 4.40 -13.68 -12.77
N LEU A 34 4.55 -12.95 -11.65
CA LEU A 34 5.54 -11.85 -11.53
C LEU A 34 6.72 -12.17 -10.60
N GLY A 35 6.93 -13.45 -10.27
CA GLY A 35 8.02 -13.89 -9.40
C GLY A 35 7.67 -13.86 -7.90
N ARG A 36 8.52 -14.51 -7.10
CA ARG A 36 8.27 -14.88 -5.69
C ARG A 36 8.10 -13.68 -4.74
N ASP A 37 8.56 -12.50 -5.15
CA ASP A 37 8.58 -11.27 -4.34
C ASP A 37 7.46 -10.29 -4.68
N VAL A 38 6.64 -10.59 -5.70
CA VAL A 38 5.52 -9.73 -6.11
C VAL A 38 4.20 -10.31 -5.63
N GLN A 39 3.42 -9.48 -4.94
CA GLN A 39 2.12 -9.84 -4.38
C GLN A 39 1.05 -8.88 -4.89
N TRP A 40 -0.15 -9.40 -5.10
CA TRP A 40 -1.34 -8.59 -5.31
C TRP A 40 -1.93 -8.21 -3.97
N CYS A 41 -2.10 -6.91 -3.74
CA CYS A 41 -2.76 -6.38 -2.56
C CYS A 41 -4.14 -5.86 -2.97
N ARG A 42 -5.19 -6.30 -2.29
CA ARG A 42 -6.49 -5.64 -2.36
C ARG A 42 -6.47 -4.51 -1.34
N VAL A 43 -6.65 -3.27 -1.78
CA VAL A 43 -6.57 -2.07 -0.95
C VAL A 43 -7.90 -1.34 -1.02
N ASP A 44 -8.42 -0.93 0.13
CA ASP A 44 -9.54 -0.01 0.22
C ASP A 44 -9.05 1.43 0.33
N PHE A 45 -9.41 2.26 -0.64
CA PHE A 45 -9.13 3.69 -0.66
C PHE A 45 -10.36 4.49 -0.19
N GLY A 46 -10.85 4.22 1.02
CA GLY A 46 -12.00 4.92 1.60
C GLY A 46 -13.33 4.55 0.94
N GLY A 47 -13.57 3.25 0.74
CA GLY A 47 -14.78 2.71 0.10
C GLY A 47 -14.61 2.37 -1.39
N ARG A 48 -13.43 2.64 -1.96
CA ARG A 48 -13.07 2.21 -3.32
C ARG A 48 -12.01 1.12 -3.26
N GLN A 49 -12.42 -0.12 -3.43
CA GLN A 49 -11.51 -1.26 -3.43
C GLN A 49 -10.81 -1.41 -4.79
N ARG A 50 -9.49 -1.61 -4.75
CA ARG A 50 -8.65 -1.83 -5.92
C ARG A 50 -7.63 -2.92 -5.66
N ARG A 51 -7.25 -3.60 -6.73
CA ARG A 51 -6.19 -4.61 -6.72
C ARG A 51 -4.93 -3.96 -7.30
N VAL A 52 -3.87 -3.90 -6.48
CA VAL A 52 -2.63 -3.18 -6.79
C VAL A 52 -1.46 -4.12 -6.51
N LEU A 53 -0.36 -4.01 -7.28
CA LEU A 53 0.84 -4.79 -7.01
C LEU A 53 1.59 -4.22 -5.81
N SER A 54 2.23 -5.09 -5.03
CA SER A 54 3.06 -4.72 -3.89
C SER A 54 4.19 -3.76 -4.27
N ILE A 55 4.72 -3.84 -5.49
CA ILE A 55 5.78 -2.94 -5.98
C ILE A 55 5.31 -1.49 -6.16
N ASP A 56 4.02 -1.28 -6.41
CA ASP A 56 3.42 0.04 -6.59
C ASP A 56 2.99 0.67 -5.26
N LEU A 57 3.11 -0.07 -4.15
CA LEU A 57 2.68 0.36 -2.83
C LEU A 57 3.88 0.70 -1.95
N VAL A 58 3.69 1.67 -1.07
CA VAL A 58 4.62 2.00 0.02
C VAL A 58 3.84 2.02 1.32
N ARG A 59 4.40 1.44 2.39
CA ARG A 59 3.79 1.56 3.72
C ARG A 59 3.82 2.99 4.21
N VAL A 60 2.67 3.45 4.68
CA VAL A 60 2.56 4.69 5.44
C VAL A 60 2.64 4.30 6.90
N TYR A 61 3.82 4.48 7.48
CA TYR A 61 3.94 4.46 8.93
C TYR A 61 3.33 5.77 9.41
N GLU A 62 2.20 5.72 10.11
CA GLU A 62 1.79 6.87 10.91
C GLU A 62 2.93 7.16 11.87
N ARG A 63 3.61 8.28 11.64
CA ARG A 63 4.57 8.84 12.57
C ARG A 63 3.77 9.17 13.82
N SER A 64 3.63 8.20 14.73
CA SER A 64 3.16 8.45 16.09
C SER A 64 4.03 9.59 16.58
N GLY A 65 3.38 10.72 16.88
CA GLY A 65 4.05 11.96 17.20
C GLY A 65 5.06 11.74 18.32
N THR A 66 6.33 11.77 17.96
CA THR A 66 7.36 12.30 18.84
C THR A 66 8.09 13.33 18.01
N LEU A 67 7.48 14.52 17.97
CA LEU A 67 8.18 15.78 17.86
C LEU A 67 9.13 15.84 19.06
N THR A 68 10.33 15.27 18.93
CA THR A 68 11.46 15.70 19.75
C THR A 68 12.11 16.82 18.98
N THR A 69 11.67 18.04 19.28
CA THR A 69 12.44 19.25 19.06
C THR A 69 13.77 19.06 19.80
N ALA A 70 14.86 18.86 19.06
CA ALA A 70 16.20 19.03 19.63
C ALA A 70 16.58 20.49 19.38
N ALA A 71 16.61 21.25 20.48
CA ALA A 71 17.23 22.57 20.58
C ALA A 71 18.76 22.42 20.64
#